data_AF-A0A150XFC1-F1
#
_entry.id   AF-A0A150XFC1-F1
#
_cell.length_a   1.000
_cell.length_b   1.000
_cell.length_c   1.000
_cell.angle_alpha   90.00
_cell.angle_beta   90.00
_cell.angle_gamma   90.00
#
_symmetry.space_group_name_H-M   'P 1'
#
loop_
_entity.id
_entity.type
_entity.pdbx_description
1 polymer ?
#
loop_
_entity_poly.entity_id
_entity_poly.type
_entity_poly.pdbx_seq_one_letter_code
_entity_poly.pdbx_strand_id
1 'polypeptide(L)' 'MKIKIATWAAMLGLTLVLIGILSRFTDFITVNQRTGCYIIGLALMLLGTIWKVVLEMNEKE' A
#
# COMPACT_ATOMS: atom_id res chain seq x y z
N MET A 1 16.88 7.13 7.98
CA MET A 1 15.63 7.94 7.77
C MET A 1 14.85 7.50 6.53
N LYS A 2 15.52 7.08 5.44
CA LYS A 2 14.91 6.62 4.17
C LYS A 2 14.04 5.36 4.31
N ILE A 3 14.47 4.38 5.12
CA ILE A 3 13.71 3.14 5.39
C ILE A 3 12.36 3.42 6.07
N LYS A 4 12.30 4.44 6.95
CA LYS A 4 11.04 4.84 7.59
C LYS A 4 10.02 5.31 6.54
N ILE A 5 10.44 6.11 5.56
CA ILE A 5 9.55 6.61 4.50
C ILE A 5 8.97 5.47 3.66
N ALA A 6 9.81 4.50 3.26
CA ALA A 6 9.36 3.33 2.51
C ALA A 6 8.35 2.49 3.32
N THR A 7 8.56 2.38 4.63
CA THR A 7 7.65 1.67 5.54
C THR A 7 6.31 2.41 5.68
N TRP A 8 6.34 3.74 5.77
CA TRP A 8 5.14 4.58 5.78
C TRP A 8 4.35 4.48 4.47
N ALA A 9 5.03 4.42 3.33
CA ALA A 9 4.40 4.21 2.02
C ALA A 9 3.69 2.84 1.94
N ALA A 10 4.33 1.78 2.43
CA ALA A 10 3.71 0.46 2.51
C ALA A 10 2.50 0.45 3.47
N MET A 11 2.58 1.16 4.60
CA MET A 11 1.47 1.32 5.54
C MET A 11 0.27 2.03 4.89
N LEU A 12 0.52 3.09 4.11
CA LEU A 12 -0.54 3.81 3.39
C LEU A 12 -1.26 2.90 2.39
N GLY A 13 -0.52 2.08 1.63
CA GLY A 13 -1.11 1.08 0.74
C GLY A 13 -2.01 0.10 1.49
N LEU A 14 -1.57 -0.37 2.66
CA LEU A 14 -2.34 -1.28 3.52
C LEU A 14 -3.63 -0.64 4.03
N THR A 15 -3.58 0.62 4.48
CA THR A 15 -4.77 1.36 4.91
C THR A 15 -5.77 1.50 3.77
N LEU A 16 -5.30 1.75 2.55
CA LEU A 16 -6.15 1.90 1.36
C LEU A 16 -6.87 0.59 0.99
N VAL A 17 -6.18 -0.54 1.11
CA VAL A 17 -6.78 -1.87 0.96
C VAL A 17 -7.82 -2.11 2.06
N LEU A 18 -7.51 -1.80 3.32
CA LEU A 18 -8.46 -1.95 4.43
C LEU A 18 -9.72 -1.11 4.22
N ILE A 19 -9.60 0.14 3.78
CA ILE A 19 -10.75 0.99 3.44
C ILE A 19 -11.57 0.36 2.32
N GLY A 20 -10.92 -0.20 1.28
CA GLY A 20 -11.61 -0.97 0.25
C GLY A 20 -12.42 -2.13 0.83
N ILE A 21 -11.85 -2.90 1.78
CA ILE A 21 -12.52 -4.03 2.43
C ILE A 21 -13.70 -3.53 3.29
N LEU A 22 -13.49 -2.50 4.12
CA LEU A 22 -14.53 -1.94 4.96
C LEU A 22 -15.68 -1.34 4.15
N SER A 23 -15.38 -0.73 3.00
CA SER A 23 -16.40 -0.18 2.10
C SER A 23 -17.34 -1.26 1.54
N ARG A 24 -16.97 -2.54 1.64
CA ARG A 24 -17.86 -3.66 1.31
C ARG A 24 -19.07 -3.74 2.23
N PHE A 25 -18.94 -3.30 3.48
CA PHE A 25 -19.98 -3.41 4.50
C PHE A 25 -20.92 -2.20 4.52
N THR A 26 -20.51 -1.07 3.95
CA THR A 26 -21.25 0.19 4.00
C THR A 26 -21.92 0.56 2.67
N ASP A 27 -21.72 -0.23 1.61
CA ASP A 27 -22.19 -0.01 0.23
C ASP A 27 -21.93 1.40 -0.35
N PHE A 28 -21.05 2.16 0.28
CA PHE A 28 -20.81 3.58 -0.01
C PHE A 28 -20.00 3.77 -1.30
N ILE A 29 -19.27 2.75 -1.74
CA ILE A 29 -18.37 2.77 -2.89
C ILE A 29 -18.83 1.74 -3.92
N THR A 30 -18.88 2.09 -5.20
CA THR A 30 -19.28 1.14 -6.27
C THR A 30 -18.26 0.02 -6.44
N VAL A 31 -18.68 -1.15 -6.94
CA VAL A 31 -17.82 -2.34 -7.10
C VAL A 31 -16.55 -2.01 -7.92
N ASN A 32 -16.67 -1.23 -8.99
CA ASN A 32 -15.53 -0.81 -9.81
C ASN A 32 -14.51 0.04 -9.04
N GLN A 33 -14.98 0.97 -8.20
CA GLN A 33 -14.12 1.81 -7.37
C GLN A 33 -13.43 0.99 -6.26
N ARG A 34 -14.10 -0.02 -5.68
CA ARG A 34 -13.47 -0.94 -4.71
C ARG A 34 -12.32 -1.71 -5.34
N THR A 35 -12.54 -2.24 -6.54
CA THR A 35 -11.50 -2.93 -7.31
C THR A 35 -10.31 -2.00 -7.59
N GLY A 36 -10.57 -0.74 -7.95
CA GLY A 36 -9.53 0.28 -8.09
C GLY A 36 -8.73 0.50 -6.79
N CYS A 37 -9.39 0.67 -5.65
CA CYS A 37 -8.74 0.81 -4.35
C CYS A 37 -7.86 -0.39 -3.98
N TYR A 38 -8.31 -1.61 -4.28
CA TYR A 38 -7.50 -2.82 -4.05
C TYR A 38 -6.24 -2.85 -4.92
N ILE A 39 -6.38 -2.58 -6.22
CA ILE A 39 -5.25 -2.59 -7.14
C ILE A 39 -4.23 -1.52 -6.76
N ILE A 40 -4.68 -0.29 -6.49
CA ILE A 40 -3.82 0.83 -6.13
C ILE A 40 -3.16 0.59 -4.76
N GLY A 41 -3.92 0.13 -3.77
CA GLY A 41 -3.40 -0.16 -2.43
C GLY A 41 -2.36 -1.28 -2.43
N LEU A 42 -2.61 -2.36 -3.17
CA LEU A 42 -1.66 -3.47 -3.34
C LEU A 42 -0.40 -3.02 -4.10
N ALA A 43 -0.55 -2.22 -5.17
CA ALA A 43 0.58 -1.68 -5.92
C ALA A 43 1.46 -0.78 -5.04
N LEU A 44 0.85 0.10 -4.22
CA LEU A 44 1.56 0.95 -3.26
C LEU A 44 2.31 0.13 -2.19
N MET A 45 1.68 -0.93 -1.67
CA MET A 45 2.36 -1.86 -0.75
C MET A 45 3.58 -2.49 -1.40
N LEU A 46 3.43 -3.01 -2.63
CA LEU A 46 4.52 -3.64 -3.39
C LEU A 46 5.67 -2.68 -3.66
N LEU A 47 5.37 -1.46 -4.12
CA LEU A 47 6.39 -0.45 -4.38
C LEU A 47 7.11 -0.04 -3.08
N GLY A 48 6.37 0.13 -1.98
CA GLY A 48 6.94 0.46 -0.67
C GLY A 48 7.87 -0.64 -0.14
N THR A 49 7.50 -1.91 -0.30
CA THR A 49 8.34 -3.04 0.14
C THR A 49 9.56 -3.22 -0.76
N ILE A 50 9.42 -3.11 -2.08
CA ILE A 50 10.56 -3.15 -3.01
C ILE A 50 11.54 -2.02 -2.70
N TRP A 51 11.05 -0.79 -2.52
CA TRP A 51 11.89 0.35 -2.16
C TRP A 51 12.65 0.13 -0.86
N LYS A 52 11.98 -0.46 0.14
CA LYS A 52 12.62 -0.82 1.42
C LYS A 52 13.75 -1.83 1.21
N VAL A 53 13.49 -2.91 0.45
CA VAL A 53 14.49 -3.96 0.18
C VAL A 53 15.69 -3.40 -0.58
N VAL A 54 15.46 -2.56 -1.59
CA VAL A 54 16.54 -1.91 -2.36
C VAL A 54 17.40 -1.02 -1.45
N LEU A 55 16.78 -0.23 -0.56
CA LEU A 55 17.52 0.56 0.42
C LEU A 55 18.35 -0.31 1.37
N GLU A 56 17.78 -1.40 1.88
CA GLU A 56 18.48 -2.33 2.78
C GLU A 56 19.64 -3.05 2.08
N MET A 57 19.54 -3.32 0.78
CA MET A 57 20.65 -3.87 -0.01
C MET A 57 21.76 -2.84 -0.23
N ASN A 58 21.39 -1.58 -0.50
CA ASN A 58 22.33 -0.51 -0.81
C ASN A 58 22.98 0.13 0.43
N GLU A 59 22.47 -0.13 1.65
CA GLU A 59 23.12 0.23 2.92
C GLU A 59 24.06 -0.88 3.44
N LYS A 60 24.02 -2.08 2.85
CA LYS A 60 24.91 -3.20 3.22
C LYS A 60 26.25 -3.21 2.47
N GLU A 61 26.38 -2.38 1.43
CA GLU A 61 27.65 -2.02 0.78
C GLU A 61 28.23 -0.74 1.40
#